data_AF-A0A9P3MS93-F1
#
_entry.id   AF-A0A9P3MS93-F1
#
_cell.length_a   1.000
_cell.length_b   1.000
_cell.length_c   1.000
_cell.angle_alpha   90.00
_cell.angle_beta   90.00
_cell.angle_gamma   90.00
#
_symmetry.space_group_name_H-M   'P 1'
#
loop_
_entity.id
_entity.type
_entity.pdbx_description
1 polymer ?
#
loop_
_entity_poly.entity_id
_entity_poly.type
_entity_poly.pdbx_seq_one_letter_code
_entity_poly.pdbx_strand_id
1 'polypeptide(L)'
;MLAQMSSKWGDAAIQVISFDEGAKEPVPGGIRFRSEFVHTMSLMHALALQRLRGDSHLTNLTYGRFMDIPPEPPVDADLVDEWTRVRGNKSLVFLRAHRPHLEKYWRALPLAVLGGINLTECSILEPSRDRVYLVMCWLHRALVARRMAGGISQDAPIVSRIYQVLSDGMLGYENALKIVNTPFPFPFAQCVALLLHINALIIPLLMADWLADPYLASAITFLSVFSFYLLNEVAREIEEPFRFDPNDLPVVYLHHKFNERLVTAFSRSLFPADGLFTHIDEKEMEWLLAKHRPLTVTKQQEEKTIKDCVIDVMGAAEPGGKVEDEADSEGGCCGGAPAAATAAATAAAQQFLAAASSCVSSARDSFPRLRSC
;
A
#
# COMPACT_ATOMS: atom_id res chain seq x y z
N MET A 1 -0.11 2.09 -0.64
CA MET A 1 0.83 2.99 -1.36
C MET A 1 1.60 2.26 -2.44
N LEU A 2 2.47 1.29 -2.11
CA LEU A 2 3.22 0.52 -3.12
C LEU A 2 2.35 -0.23 -4.13
N ALA A 3 1.25 -0.85 -3.67
CA ALA A 3 0.29 -1.50 -4.56
C ALA A 3 -0.35 -0.52 -5.55
N GLN A 4 -0.70 0.70 -5.10
CA GLN A 4 -1.24 1.76 -5.95
C GLN A 4 -0.21 2.21 -6.99
N MET A 5 1.03 2.46 -6.57
CA MET A 5 2.15 2.81 -7.47
C MET A 5 2.33 1.74 -8.56
N SER A 6 2.48 0.47 -8.16
CA SER A 6 2.71 -0.66 -9.05
C SER A 6 1.52 -0.91 -9.98
N SER A 7 0.29 -0.79 -9.48
CA SER A 7 -0.94 -0.97 -10.26
C SER A 7 -1.07 0.12 -11.31
N LYS A 8 -0.96 1.40 -10.92
CA LYS A 8 -1.15 2.53 -11.84
C LYS A 8 -0.07 2.56 -12.92
N TRP A 9 1.19 2.33 -12.55
CA TRP A 9 2.26 2.22 -13.55
C TRP A 9 2.08 1.01 -14.46
N GLY A 10 1.58 -0.13 -13.95
CA GLY A 10 1.20 -1.28 -14.78
C GLY A 10 0.10 -0.94 -15.78
N ASP A 11 -0.97 -0.29 -15.33
CA ASP A 11 -2.10 0.14 -16.17
C ASP A 11 -1.64 1.09 -17.29
N ALA A 12 -0.73 2.02 -16.98
CA ALA A 12 -0.15 2.92 -17.97
C ALA A 12 0.67 2.16 -19.03
N ALA A 13 1.46 1.17 -18.62
CA ALA A 13 2.23 0.35 -19.55
C ALA A 13 1.33 -0.44 -20.49
N ILE A 14 0.27 -1.06 -19.96
CA ILE A 14 -0.72 -1.79 -20.77
C ILE A 14 -1.38 -0.84 -21.78
N GLN A 15 -1.86 0.33 -21.35
CA GLN A 15 -2.48 1.30 -22.25
C GLN A 15 -1.55 1.72 -23.40
N VAL A 16 -0.30 2.06 -23.08
CA VAL A 16 0.68 2.52 -24.09
C VAL A 16 1.02 1.42 -25.09
N ILE A 17 1.23 0.19 -24.61
CA ILE A 17 1.49 -0.97 -25.47
C ILE A 17 0.29 -1.21 -26.40
N SER A 18 -0.93 -1.30 -25.84
CA SER A 18 -2.14 -1.54 -26.61
C SER A 18 -2.43 -0.43 -27.64
N PHE A 19 -2.17 0.83 -27.29
CA PHE A 19 -2.40 1.95 -28.20
C PHE A 19 -1.40 1.98 -29.35
N ASP A 20 -0.14 1.65 -29.09
CA ASP A 20 0.89 1.54 -30.12
C ASP A 20 0.65 0.34 -31.06
N GLU A 21 0.14 -0.76 -30.53
CA GLU A 21 -0.20 -1.94 -31.33
C GLU A 21 -1.50 -1.79 -32.12
N GLY A 22 -2.44 -1.01 -31.61
CA GLY A 22 -3.72 -0.70 -32.25
C GLY A 22 -3.69 0.51 -33.18
N ALA A 23 -2.51 1.07 -33.48
CA ALA A 23 -2.37 2.18 -34.42
C ALA A 23 -2.85 1.77 -35.81
N LYS A 24 -3.68 2.63 -36.44
CA LYS A 24 -4.29 2.35 -37.77
C LYS A 24 -3.25 2.18 -38.87
N GLU A 25 -2.14 2.92 -38.78
CA GLU A 25 -1.00 2.81 -39.67
C GLU A 25 0.21 2.33 -38.86
N PRO A 26 0.87 1.23 -39.27
CA PRO A 26 2.02 0.70 -38.54
C PRO A 26 3.21 1.66 -38.69
N VAL A 27 3.40 2.51 -37.69
CA VAL A 27 4.56 3.41 -37.64
C VAL A 27 5.82 2.56 -37.38
N PRO A 28 6.87 2.71 -38.21
CA PRO A 28 8.10 1.94 -38.05
C PRO A 28 8.69 2.13 -36.64
N GLY A 29 9.30 1.07 -36.12
CA GLY A 29 9.94 1.08 -34.80
C GLY A 29 9.00 0.90 -33.60
N GLY A 30 7.75 0.46 -33.78
CA GLY A 30 6.83 0.21 -32.66
C GLY A 30 7.39 -0.75 -31.60
N ILE A 31 7.97 -1.89 -32.02
CA ILE A 31 8.58 -2.86 -31.09
C ILE A 31 9.71 -2.20 -30.28
N ARG A 32 10.55 -1.39 -30.92
CA ARG A 32 11.64 -0.66 -30.26
C ARG A 32 11.07 0.30 -29.21
N PHE A 33 10.11 1.14 -29.58
CA PHE A 33 9.45 2.05 -28.65
C PHE A 33 8.85 1.31 -27.45
N ARG A 34 8.12 0.21 -27.68
CA ARG A 34 7.51 -0.58 -26.60
C ARG A 34 8.56 -1.20 -25.69
N SER A 35 9.67 -1.71 -26.24
CA SER A 35 10.77 -2.25 -25.43
C SER A 35 11.46 -1.17 -24.59
N GLU A 36 11.72 0.01 -25.17
CA GLU A 36 12.28 1.17 -24.46
C GLU A 36 11.32 1.66 -23.37
N PHE A 37 10.02 1.69 -23.65
CA PHE A 37 8.99 2.08 -22.69
C PHE A 37 8.91 1.11 -21.50
N VAL A 38 8.86 -0.20 -21.78
CA VAL A 38 8.85 -1.26 -20.75
C VAL A 38 10.11 -1.24 -19.90
N HIS A 39 11.30 -1.09 -20.53
CA HIS A 39 12.57 -0.89 -19.83
C HIS A 39 12.48 0.32 -18.89
N THR A 40 12.04 1.46 -19.40
CA THR A 40 12.00 2.72 -18.63
C THR A 40 11.01 2.64 -17.47
N MET A 41 9.88 1.93 -17.63
CA MET A 41 8.92 1.66 -16.55
C MET A 41 9.52 0.75 -15.47
N SER A 42 10.22 -0.32 -15.88
CA SER A 42 10.94 -1.22 -14.96
C SER A 42 12.02 -0.46 -14.19
N LEU A 43 12.81 0.37 -14.87
CA LEU A 43 13.84 1.23 -14.28
C LEU A 43 13.25 2.24 -13.30
N MET A 44 12.16 2.92 -13.65
CA MET A 44 11.49 3.87 -12.75
C MET A 44 11.02 3.19 -11.46
N HIS A 45 10.43 1.99 -11.59
CA HIS A 45 9.98 1.21 -10.44
C HIS A 45 11.14 0.70 -9.59
N ALA A 46 12.22 0.23 -10.21
CA ALA A 46 13.44 -0.17 -9.51
C ALA A 46 14.03 0.99 -8.71
N LEU A 47 14.17 2.17 -9.31
CA LEU A 47 14.70 3.37 -8.67
C LEU A 47 13.81 3.87 -7.53
N ALA A 48 12.48 3.77 -7.69
CA ALA A 48 11.52 4.13 -6.64
C ALA A 48 11.71 3.25 -5.40
N LEU A 49 11.77 1.94 -5.61
CA LEU A 49 12.01 0.96 -4.55
C LEU A 49 13.41 1.07 -3.94
N GLN A 50 14.42 1.33 -4.77
CA GLN A 50 15.79 1.59 -4.33
C GLN A 50 15.84 2.78 -3.36
N ARG A 51 15.13 3.87 -3.69
CA ARG A 51 15.03 5.05 -2.83
C ARG A 51 14.34 4.75 -1.50
N LEU A 52 13.25 3.97 -1.52
CA LEU A 52 12.49 3.62 -0.30
C LEU A 52 13.31 2.76 0.68
N ARG A 53 14.06 1.78 0.16
CA ARG A 53 14.96 0.94 0.99
C ARG A 53 16.25 1.64 1.42
N GLY A 54 16.45 2.91 1.03
CA GLY A 54 17.63 3.71 1.37
C GLY A 54 18.90 3.38 0.59
N ASP A 55 18.78 2.60 -0.50
CA ASP A 55 19.90 2.28 -1.39
C ASP A 55 20.15 3.43 -2.37
N SER A 56 21.42 3.70 -2.68
CA SER A 56 21.84 4.72 -3.64
C SER A 56 22.78 4.20 -4.71
N HIS A 57 23.23 2.94 -4.60
CA HIS A 57 24.22 2.35 -5.47
C HIS A 57 23.57 1.74 -6.72
N LEU A 58 23.78 2.36 -7.89
CA LEU A 58 23.26 1.86 -9.16
C LEU A 58 23.80 0.46 -9.53
N THR A 59 24.92 0.03 -8.92
CA THR A 59 25.49 -1.32 -9.08
C THR A 59 24.58 -2.44 -8.59
N ASN A 60 23.60 -2.12 -7.73
CA ASN A 60 22.62 -3.10 -7.23
C ASN A 60 21.44 -3.29 -8.21
N LEU A 61 21.44 -2.59 -9.34
CA LEU A 61 20.49 -2.80 -10.42
C LEU A 61 21.07 -3.85 -11.38
N THR A 62 20.40 -4.99 -11.51
CA THR A 62 20.86 -6.12 -12.35
C THR A 62 20.10 -6.20 -13.66
N TYR A 63 20.64 -6.99 -14.60
CA TYR A 63 20.01 -7.23 -15.88
C TYR A 63 18.80 -8.17 -15.73
N GLY A 64 17.61 -7.69 -16.10
CA GLY A 64 16.39 -8.47 -16.27
C GLY A 64 16.11 -8.75 -17.75
N ARG A 65 15.56 -9.93 -18.07
CA ARG A 65 15.21 -10.32 -19.43
C ARG A 65 13.77 -9.94 -19.77
N PHE A 66 13.50 -9.61 -21.04
CA PHE A 66 12.17 -9.22 -21.51
C PHE A 66 11.18 -10.38 -21.69
N MET A 67 11.65 -11.62 -21.84
CA MET A 67 10.80 -12.78 -22.15
C MET A 67 10.78 -13.83 -21.05
N ASP A 68 11.86 -13.92 -20.26
CA ASP A 68 11.99 -14.88 -19.18
C ASP A 68 12.16 -14.14 -17.87
N ILE A 69 11.17 -14.21 -16.99
CA ILE A 69 11.34 -13.70 -15.63
C ILE A 69 12.06 -14.80 -14.83
N PRO A 70 13.16 -14.49 -14.13
CA PRO A 70 13.82 -15.46 -13.25
C PRO A 70 12.83 -15.99 -12.19
N PRO A 71 13.10 -17.15 -11.57
CA PRO A 71 12.26 -17.66 -10.49
C PRO A 71 12.07 -16.59 -9.41
N GLU A 72 10.93 -16.67 -8.73
CA GLU A 72 10.57 -15.70 -7.70
C GLU A 72 11.70 -15.58 -6.66
N PRO A 73 12.16 -14.35 -6.37
CA PRO A 73 13.09 -14.15 -5.28
C PRO A 73 12.42 -14.52 -3.96
N PRO A 74 13.20 -14.91 -2.94
CA PRO A 74 12.65 -15.18 -1.64
C PRO A 74 11.90 -13.94 -1.11
N VAL A 75 10.72 -14.17 -0.54
CA VAL A 75 9.90 -13.11 0.06
C VAL A 75 10.62 -12.57 1.30
N ASP A 76 11.15 -13.47 2.13
CA ASP A 76 11.87 -13.11 3.34
C ASP A 76 13.39 -13.16 3.12
N ALA A 77 14.10 -12.13 3.59
CA ALA A 77 15.56 -12.07 3.54
C ALA A 77 16.23 -13.27 4.24
N ASP A 78 15.57 -13.79 5.27
CA ASP A 78 15.96 -14.93 6.09
C ASP A 78 16.13 -16.23 5.29
N LEU A 79 15.50 -16.33 4.12
CA LEU A 79 15.59 -17.50 3.26
C LEU A 79 16.82 -17.45 2.33
N VAL A 80 17.57 -16.35 2.33
CA VAL A 80 18.80 -16.21 1.52
C VAL A 80 19.99 -16.76 2.31
N ASP A 81 20.52 -17.92 1.90
CA ASP A 81 21.68 -18.59 2.50
C ASP A 81 22.94 -17.70 2.62
N GLU A 82 23.07 -16.73 1.71
CA GLU A 82 24.16 -15.76 1.72
C GLU A 82 23.97 -14.69 2.80
N TRP A 83 22.71 -14.35 3.11
CA TRP A 83 22.35 -13.38 4.13
C TRP A 83 22.37 -13.99 5.53
N THR A 84 21.90 -15.24 5.69
CA THR A 84 21.99 -15.97 6.97
C THR A 84 23.44 -16.17 7.43
N ARG A 85 24.37 -16.38 6.51
CA ARG A 85 25.83 -16.42 6.79
C ARG A 85 26.40 -15.08 7.27
N VAL A 86 25.72 -13.99 6.97
CA VAL A 86 26.16 -12.62 7.24
C VAL A 86 25.51 -12.05 8.51
N ARG A 87 24.34 -12.56 8.90
CA ARG A 87 23.63 -12.26 10.15
C ARG A 87 24.37 -12.87 11.35
N GLY A 88 25.14 -12.08 12.09
CA GLY A 88 25.79 -12.53 13.33
C GLY A 88 24.83 -12.57 14.53
N ASN A 89 25.07 -13.47 15.51
CA ASN A 89 24.24 -13.61 16.73
C ASN A 89 24.01 -12.31 17.51
N LYS A 90 24.92 -11.33 17.41
CA LYS A 90 24.78 -10.01 18.04
C LYS A 90 23.63 -9.18 17.44
N SER A 91 23.27 -9.43 16.19
CA SER A 91 22.16 -8.78 15.49
C SER A 91 20.79 -9.26 15.96
N LEU A 92 20.71 -10.45 16.56
CA LEU A 92 19.48 -11.02 17.13
C LEU A 92 19.15 -10.44 18.52
N VAL A 93 20.18 -9.99 19.25
CA VAL A 93 20.04 -9.49 20.64
C VAL A 93 19.95 -7.97 20.69
N PHE A 94 20.63 -7.28 19.77
CA PHE A 94 20.57 -5.83 19.65
C PHE A 94 20.04 -5.45 18.27
N LEU A 95 18.78 -5.00 18.22
CA LEU A 95 18.06 -4.50 17.04
C LEU A 95 18.59 -3.12 16.59
N ARG A 96 19.91 -2.99 16.52
CA ARG A 96 20.58 -1.79 16.01
C ARG A 96 21.19 -2.13 14.67
N ALA A 97 20.41 -1.94 13.61
CA ALA A 97 20.90 -2.06 12.24
C ALA A 97 22.01 -1.03 12.00
N HIS A 98 23.22 -1.52 11.77
CA HIS A 98 24.37 -0.70 11.42
C HIS A 98 24.45 -0.61 9.89
N ARG A 99 24.80 0.54 9.31
CA ARG A 99 24.98 0.72 7.84
C ARG A 99 25.59 -0.49 7.06
N PRO A 100 26.63 -1.17 7.56
CA PRO A 100 27.21 -2.34 6.88
C PRO A 100 26.22 -3.49 6.68
N HIS A 101 25.25 -3.67 7.59
CA HIS A 101 24.19 -4.66 7.46
C HIS A 101 23.35 -4.41 6.20
N LEU A 102 22.93 -3.14 5.99
CA LEU A 102 22.11 -2.74 4.85
C LEU A 102 22.85 -2.89 3.53
N GLU A 103 24.13 -2.54 3.47
CA GLU A 103 24.93 -2.70 2.24
C GLU A 103 25.05 -4.16 1.80
N LYS A 104 25.16 -5.08 2.77
CA LYS A 104 25.18 -6.53 2.50
C LYS A 104 23.82 -7.03 2.02
N TYR A 105 22.75 -6.58 2.66
CA TYR A 105 21.39 -6.89 2.24
C TYR A 105 21.10 -6.44 0.80
N TRP A 106 21.43 -5.19 0.43
CA TRP A 106 21.19 -4.68 -0.93
C TRP A 106 21.96 -5.44 -2.01
N ARG A 107 23.15 -5.97 -1.69
CA ARG A 107 23.96 -6.80 -2.61
C ARG A 107 23.39 -8.20 -2.78
N ALA A 108 22.88 -8.79 -1.70
CA ALA A 108 22.26 -10.11 -1.74
C ALA A 108 20.91 -10.09 -2.49
N LEU A 109 20.20 -8.96 -2.43
CA LEU A 109 18.88 -8.78 -3.04
C LEU A 109 18.89 -7.59 -4.04
N PRO A 110 19.51 -7.77 -5.22
CA PRO A 110 19.53 -6.75 -6.27
C PRO A 110 18.16 -6.59 -6.95
N LEU A 111 17.94 -5.45 -7.58
CA LEU A 111 16.71 -5.15 -8.32
C LEU A 111 16.95 -5.30 -9.83
N ALA A 112 16.27 -6.26 -10.46
CA ALA A 112 16.45 -6.52 -11.88
C ALA A 112 15.68 -5.51 -12.75
N VAL A 113 16.37 -4.84 -13.66
CA VAL A 113 15.77 -3.91 -14.63
C VAL A 113 15.67 -4.59 -16.00
N LEU A 114 14.48 -4.60 -16.61
CA LEU A 114 14.27 -5.22 -17.93
C LEU A 114 15.17 -4.54 -18.99
N GLY A 115 16.05 -5.30 -19.64
CA GLY A 115 17.05 -4.77 -20.59
C GLY A 115 18.37 -4.34 -19.94
N GLY A 116 18.46 -4.33 -18.61
CA GLY A 116 19.61 -3.84 -17.84
C GLY A 116 19.77 -2.32 -17.93
N ILE A 117 20.76 -1.79 -17.22
CA ILE A 117 21.07 -0.36 -17.22
C ILE A 117 22.24 -0.05 -18.15
N ASN A 118 22.08 0.95 -18.99
CA ASN A 118 23.13 1.39 -19.90
C ASN A 118 24.10 2.36 -19.19
N LEU A 119 25.36 2.42 -19.63
CA LEU A 119 26.37 3.34 -19.07
C LEU A 119 25.96 4.81 -19.21
N THR A 120 25.28 5.16 -20.32
CA THR A 120 24.75 6.51 -20.53
C THR A 120 23.64 6.84 -19.53
N GLU A 121 22.75 5.88 -19.24
CA GLU A 121 21.69 6.05 -18.24
C GLU A 121 22.30 6.23 -16.86
N CYS A 122 23.28 5.38 -16.49
CA CYS A 122 24.03 5.52 -15.25
C CYS A 122 24.65 6.91 -15.10
N SER A 123 25.33 7.40 -16.13
CA SER A 123 26.03 8.70 -16.08
C SER A 123 25.09 9.89 -15.83
N ILE A 124 23.83 9.79 -16.28
CA ILE A 124 22.82 10.84 -16.08
C ILE A 124 22.11 10.66 -14.72
N LEU A 125 21.89 9.41 -14.30
CA LEU A 125 21.22 9.09 -13.04
C LEU A 125 22.10 9.32 -11.80
N GLU A 126 23.40 9.10 -11.91
CA GLU A 126 24.35 9.21 -10.81
C GLU A 126 24.37 10.60 -10.15
N PRO A 127 24.51 11.72 -10.90
CA PRO A 127 24.47 13.07 -10.32
C PRO A 127 23.06 13.53 -9.91
N SER A 128 22.01 12.84 -10.35
CA SER A 128 20.63 13.25 -10.14
C SER A 128 20.13 12.90 -8.74
N ARG A 129 19.58 13.89 -8.02
CA ARG A 129 18.99 13.69 -6.68
C ARG A 129 17.67 12.91 -6.75
N ASP A 130 16.79 13.30 -7.66
CA ASP A 130 15.47 12.69 -7.84
C ASP A 130 15.43 11.85 -9.11
N ARG A 131 16.09 10.69 -9.06
CA ARG A 131 16.23 9.75 -10.18
C ARG A 131 14.88 9.28 -10.73
N VAL A 132 13.90 9.04 -9.86
CA VAL A 132 12.56 8.58 -10.25
C VAL A 132 11.85 9.62 -11.12
N TYR A 133 11.89 10.89 -10.70
CA TYR A 133 11.27 11.99 -11.44
C TYR A 133 11.97 12.23 -12.79
N LEU A 134 13.30 12.09 -12.84
CA LEU A 134 14.07 12.17 -14.07
C LEU A 134 13.61 11.11 -15.10
N VAL A 135 13.46 9.86 -14.67
CA VAL A 135 12.98 8.76 -15.53
C VAL A 135 11.51 8.99 -15.95
N MET A 136 10.68 9.53 -15.06
CA MET A 136 9.33 9.97 -15.41
C MET A 136 9.33 11.05 -16.50
N CYS A 137 10.27 12.01 -16.48
CA CYS A 137 10.44 12.96 -17.58
C CYS A 137 10.84 12.28 -18.89
N TRP A 138 11.68 11.23 -18.85
CA TRP A 138 12.03 10.45 -20.05
C TRP A 138 10.80 9.76 -20.63
N LEU A 139 9.96 9.13 -19.79
CA LEU A 139 8.69 8.52 -20.20
C LEU A 139 7.75 9.52 -20.87
N HIS A 140 7.55 10.69 -20.26
CA HIS A 140 6.72 11.74 -20.83
C HIS A 140 7.24 12.19 -22.21
N ARG A 141 8.55 12.39 -22.35
CA ARG A 141 9.15 12.77 -23.65
C ARG A 141 8.99 11.68 -24.70
N ALA A 142 9.18 10.41 -24.32
CA ALA A 142 8.99 9.27 -25.22
C ALA A 142 7.53 9.16 -25.70
N LEU A 143 6.55 9.37 -24.81
CA LEU A 143 5.13 9.37 -25.16
C LEU A 143 4.77 10.50 -26.12
N VAL A 144 5.24 11.72 -25.86
CA VAL A 144 5.01 12.86 -26.76
C VAL A 144 5.64 12.59 -28.12
N ALA A 145 6.89 12.13 -28.17
CA ALA A 145 7.57 11.82 -29.43
C ALA A 145 6.83 10.74 -30.22
N ARG A 146 6.37 9.66 -29.57
CA ARG A 146 5.63 8.58 -30.25
C ARG A 146 4.27 9.04 -30.75
N ARG A 147 3.57 9.88 -29.99
CA ARG A 147 2.30 10.48 -30.42
C ARG A 147 2.48 11.36 -31.65
N MET A 148 3.51 12.21 -31.66
CA MET A 148 3.82 13.08 -32.82
C MET A 148 4.21 12.28 -34.06
N ALA A 149 4.81 11.10 -33.87
CA ALA A 149 5.10 10.15 -34.94
C ALA A 149 3.86 9.36 -35.44
N GLY A 150 2.69 9.54 -34.82
CA GLY A 150 1.45 8.84 -35.19
C GLY A 150 1.26 7.46 -34.57
N GLY A 151 2.18 7.00 -33.72
CA GLY A 151 2.10 5.67 -33.09
C GLY A 151 1.00 5.56 -32.03
N ILE A 152 0.55 6.69 -31.48
CA ILE A 152 -0.59 6.77 -30.57
C ILE A 152 -1.63 7.68 -31.22
N SER A 153 -2.54 7.09 -31.99
CA SER A 153 -3.50 7.81 -32.85
C SER A 153 -4.87 8.05 -32.20
N GLN A 154 -5.03 7.71 -30.92
CA GLN A 154 -6.28 7.89 -30.18
C GLN A 154 -6.55 9.37 -29.85
N ASP A 155 -7.82 9.70 -29.63
CA ASP A 155 -8.25 11.07 -29.35
C ASP A 155 -7.63 11.63 -28.05
N ALA A 156 -7.49 12.95 -28.00
CA ALA A 156 -6.81 13.64 -26.89
C ALA A 156 -7.32 13.26 -25.47
N PRO A 157 -8.64 13.06 -25.22
CA PRO A 157 -9.11 12.64 -23.91
C PRO A 157 -8.58 11.26 -23.47
N ILE A 158 -8.43 10.33 -24.40
CA ILE A 158 -7.93 8.97 -24.14
C ILE A 158 -6.43 9.03 -23.83
N VAL A 159 -5.67 9.79 -24.62
CA VAL A 159 -4.22 9.95 -24.39
C VAL A 159 -3.94 10.69 -23.08
N SER A 160 -4.76 11.68 -22.71
CA SER A 160 -4.65 12.39 -21.43
C SER A 160 -4.73 11.44 -20.24
N ARG A 161 -5.52 10.35 -20.34
CA ARG A 161 -5.67 9.34 -19.29
C ARG A 161 -4.35 8.65 -18.93
N ILE A 162 -3.47 8.43 -19.90
CA ILE A 162 -2.15 7.81 -19.66
C ILE A 162 -1.34 8.68 -18.69
N TYR A 163 -1.28 9.99 -18.95
CA TYR A 163 -0.55 10.93 -18.11
C TYR A 163 -1.16 11.05 -16.70
N GLN A 164 -2.49 11.03 -16.60
CA GLN A 164 -3.18 11.00 -15.30
C GLN A 164 -2.81 9.74 -14.52
N VAL A 165 -2.87 8.57 -15.15
CA VAL A 165 -2.56 7.29 -14.50
C VAL A 165 -1.09 7.22 -14.06
N LEU A 166 -0.16 7.72 -14.89
CA LEU A 166 1.24 7.83 -14.49
C LEU A 166 1.43 8.77 -13.28
N SER A 167 0.72 9.90 -13.28
CA SER A 167 0.70 10.85 -12.15
C SER A 167 0.09 10.23 -10.87
N ASP A 168 -0.98 9.44 -10.99
CA ASP A 168 -1.58 8.71 -9.87
C ASP A 168 -0.60 7.67 -9.30
N GLY A 169 0.21 7.05 -10.15
CA GLY A 169 1.29 6.16 -9.72
C GLY A 169 2.39 6.90 -8.96
N MET A 170 2.79 8.09 -9.44
CA MET A 170 3.71 8.98 -8.73
C MET A 170 3.17 9.41 -7.36
N LEU A 171 1.87 9.66 -7.24
CA LEU A 171 1.23 9.95 -5.94
C LEU A 171 1.38 8.77 -4.96
N GLY A 172 1.27 7.53 -5.45
CA GLY A 172 1.54 6.32 -4.67
C GLY A 172 2.99 6.25 -4.15
N TYR A 173 3.96 6.60 -5.00
CA TYR A 173 5.38 6.70 -4.65
C TYR A 173 5.64 7.79 -3.61
N GLU A 174 5.14 9.01 -3.83
CA GLU A 174 5.33 10.14 -2.91
C GLU A 174 4.72 9.87 -1.54
N ASN A 175 3.56 9.20 -1.49
CA ASN A 175 2.98 8.80 -0.22
C ASN A 175 3.85 7.79 0.54
N ALA A 176 4.49 6.84 -0.17
CA ALA A 176 5.47 5.94 0.47
C ALA A 176 6.71 6.71 0.91
N LEU A 177 7.16 7.69 0.13
CA LEU A 177 8.31 8.53 0.43
C LEU A 177 8.08 9.42 1.66
N LYS A 178 6.84 9.85 1.92
CA LYS A 178 6.48 10.57 3.16
C LYS A 178 6.83 9.78 4.41
N ILE A 179 6.63 8.46 4.42
CA ILE A 179 6.99 7.60 5.56
C ILE A 179 8.50 7.62 5.76
N VAL A 180 9.28 7.51 4.68
CA VAL A 180 10.74 7.48 4.74
C VAL A 180 11.34 8.84 5.11
N ASN A 181 10.75 9.93 4.63
CA ASN A 181 11.27 11.30 4.81
C ASN A 181 10.74 11.99 6.08
N THR A 182 9.69 11.47 6.71
CA THR A 182 9.10 12.04 7.93
C THR A 182 9.36 11.11 9.10
N PRO A 183 10.59 11.10 9.65
CA PRO A 183 10.90 10.23 10.79
C PRO A 183 10.08 10.63 12.01
N PHE A 184 9.93 9.67 12.92
CA PHE A 184 9.28 9.90 14.19
C PHE A 184 9.95 11.06 14.96
N PRO A 185 9.19 11.95 15.65
CA PRO A 185 9.75 13.14 16.30
C PRO A 185 10.86 12.79 17.29
N PHE A 186 12.06 13.28 16.99
CA PHE A 186 13.26 12.99 17.79
C PHE A 186 13.10 13.28 19.29
N PRO A 187 12.51 14.42 19.72
CA PRO A 187 12.32 14.67 21.15
C PRO A 187 11.43 13.63 21.84
N PHE A 188 10.43 13.08 21.14
CA PHE A 188 9.57 12.05 21.73
C PHE A 188 10.33 10.74 21.89
N ALA A 189 11.12 10.34 20.89
CA ALA A 189 11.98 9.16 20.99
C ALA A 189 12.97 9.28 22.18
N GLN A 190 13.54 10.48 22.41
CA GLN A 190 14.40 10.75 23.57
C GLN A 190 13.65 10.62 24.90
N CYS A 191 12.44 11.18 24.99
CA CYS A 191 11.60 11.07 26.19
C CYS A 191 11.24 9.61 26.51
N VAL A 192 10.82 8.83 25.50
CA VAL A 192 10.52 7.40 25.68
C VAL A 192 11.76 6.64 26.13
N ALA A 193 12.90 6.87 25.47
CA ALA A 193 14.16 6.25 25.88
C ALA A 193 14.51 6.59 27.34
N LEU A 194 14.42 7.86 27.74
CA LEU A 194 14.68 8.27 29.12
C LEU A 194 13.73 7.60 30.12
N LEU A 195 12.43 7.55 29.80
CA LEU A 195 11.43 6.89 30.65
C LEU A 195 11.69 5.40 30.80
N LEU A 196 12.14 4.71 29.74
CA LEU A 196 12.53 3.30 29.82
C LEU A 196 13.72 3.08 30.76
N HIS A 197 14.72 3.96 30.73
CA HIS A 197 15.87 3.89 31.64
C HIS A 197 15.47 4.17 33.09
N ILE A 198 14.62 5.18 33.31
CA ILE A 198 14.07 5.47 34.65
C ILE A 198 13.26 4.27 35.16
N ASN A 199 12.42 3.68 34.31
CA ASN A 199 11.66 2.47 34.64
C ASN A 199 12.59 1.29 35.00
N ALA A 200 13.65 1.06 34.22
CA ALA A 200 14.63 0.01 34.50
C ALA A 200 15.37 0.20 35.84
N LEU A 201 15.48 1.44 36.33
CA LEU A 201 16.11 1.75 37.62
C LEU A 201 15.10 1.70 38.78
N ILE A 202 13.88 2.21 38.60
CA ILE A 202 12.89 2.35 39.70
C ILE A 202 12.20 1.02 40.00
N ILE A 203 11.80 0.25 38.98
CA ILE A 203 11.07 -1.02 39.18
C ILE A 203 11.82 -2.03 40.07
N PRO A 204 13.13 -2.32 39.88
CA PRO A 204 13.85 -3.23 40.79
C PRO A 204 13.87 -2.73 42.23
N LEU A 205 14.01 -1.42 42.45
CA LEU A 205 14.02 -0.83 43.80
C LEU A 205 12.65 -0.99 44.48
N LEU A 206 11.56 -0.77 43.73
CA LEU A 206 10.21 -0.93 44.25
C LEU A 206 9.89 -2.40 44.58
N MET A 207 10.28 -3.32 43.70
CA MET A 207 10.01 -4.75 43.91
C MET A 207 10.81 -5.35 45.05
N ALA A 208 12.02 -4.85 45.31
CA ALA A 208 12.85 -5.27 46.45
C ALA A 208 12.24 -4.91 47.81
N ASP A 209 11.47 -3.82 47.89
CA ASP A 209 10.75 -3.42 49.10
C ASP A 209 9.38 -4.13 49.23
N TRP A 210 8.70 -4.34 48.09
CA TRP A 210 7.32 -4.81 48.10
C TRP A 210 7.17 -6.34 48.21
N LEU A 211 8.15 -7.10 47.75
CA LEU A 211 8.13 -8.57 47.78
C LEU A 211 9.22 -9.13 48.70
N ALA A 212 8.82 -10.01 49.62
CA ALA A 212 9.76 -10.69 50.52
C ALA A 212 10.57 -11.82 49.83
N ASP A 213 9.99 -12.47 48.81
CA ASP A 213 10.68 -13.53 48.06
C ASP A 213 11.53 -12.91 46.94
N PRO A 214 12.88 -12.99 47.02
CA PRO A 214 13.77 -12.37 46.05
C PRO A 214 13.67 -12.98 44.64
N TYR A 215 13.31 -14.27 44.54
CA TYR A 215 13.18 -14.92 43.23
C TYR A 215 11.96 -14.40 42.47
N LEU A 216 10.82 -14.28 43.18
CA LEU A 216 9.60 -13.72 42.62
C LEU A 216 9.77 -12.23 42.28
N ALA A 217 10.42 -11.45 43.16
CA ALA A 217 10.74 -10.04 42.91
C ALA A 217 11.59 -9.85 41.65
N SER A 218 12.63 -10.68 41.48
CA SER A 218 13.48 -10.66 40.27
C SER A 218 12.71 -11.04 39.02
N ALA A 219 11.85 -12.05 39.07
CA ALA A 219 11.07 -12.51 37.92
C ALA A 219 10.07 -11.44 37.45
N ILE A 220 9.35 -10.80 38.38
CA ILE A 220 8.38 -9.74 38.08
C ILE A 220 9.10 -8.49 37.56
N THR A 221 10.23 -8.11 38.16
CA THR A 221 11.07 -7.00 37.70
C THR A 221 11.53 -7.22 36.26
N PHE A 222 12.09 -8.41 35.97
CA PHE A 222 12.52 -8.78 34.63
C PHE A 222 11.36 -8.69 33.65
N LEU A 223 10.23 -9.33 33.95
CA LEU A 223 9.07 -9.34 33.05
C LEU A 223 8.56 -7.92 32.78
N SER A 224 8.46 -7.07 33.82
CA SER A 224 7.99 -5.70 33.67
C SER A 224 8.92 -4.85 32.81
N VAL A 225 10.22 -4.81 33.14
CA VAL A 225 11.20 -4.03 32.37
C VAL A 225 11.33 -4.57 30.95
N PHE A 226 11.45 -5.88 30.79
CA PHE A 226 11.53 -6.54 29.48
C PHE A 226 10.32 -6.22 28.61
N SER A 227 9.09 -6.24 29.15
CA SER A 227 7.88 -5.97 28.37
C SER A 227 7.88 -4.56 27.77
N PHE A 228 8.30 -3.54 28.53
CA PHE A 228 8.36 -2.16 28.02
C PHE A 228 9.48 -1.96 26.99
N TYR A 229 10.65 -2.58 27.20
CA TYR A 229 11.73 -2.55 26.22
C TYR A 229 11.35 -3.31 24.93
N LEU A 230 10.71 -4.47 25.06
CA LEU A 230 10.21 -5.26 23.95
C LEU A 230 9.21 -4.45 23.11
N LEU A 231 8.22 -3.82 23.76
CA LEU A 231 7.24 -2.99 23.07
C LEU A 231 7.89 -1.82 22.31
N ASN A 232 8.88 -1.18 22.92
CA ASN A 232 9.64 -0.10 22.27
C ASN A 232 10.42 -0.58 21.05
N GLU A 233 11.07 -1.74 21.13
CA GLU A 233 11.79 -2.29 19.98
C GLU A 233 10.85 -2.70 18.84
N VAL A 234 9.69 -3.29 19.14
CA VAL A 234 8.66 -3.58 18.13
C VAL A 234 8.13 -2.30 17.48
N ALA A 235 7.89 -1.25 18.26
CA ALA A 235 7.48 0.05 17.72
C ALA A 235 8.52 0.62 16.76
N ARG A 236 9.80 0.57 17.13
CA ARG A 236 10.93 0.99 16.29
C ARG A 236 11.03 0.20 14.99
N GLU A 237 10.68 -1.08 14.99
CA GLU A 237 10.69 -1.93 13.79
C GLU A 237 9.57 -1.53 12.82
N ILE A 238 8.37 -1.28 13.33
CA ILE A 238 7.20 -0.89 12.52
C ILE A 238 7.36 0.53 11.94
N GLU A 239 8.14 1.40 12.57
CA GLU A 239 8.43 2.77 12.09
C GLU A 239 9.19 2.81 10.76
N GLU A 240 10.05 1.82 10.47
CA GLU A 240 10.88 1.78 9.24
C GLU A 240 10.57 0.55 8.37
N PRO A 241 9.40 0.51 7.69
CA PRO A 241 8.87 -0.69 7.03
C PRO A 241 9.62 -1.11 5.75
N PHE A 242 10.68 -0.42 5.34
CA PHE A 242 11.40 -0.67 4.09
C PHE A 242 12.87 -1.02 4.26
N ARG A 243 13.37 -1.07 5.50
CA ARG A 243 14.83 -1.10 5.76
C ARG A 243 15.28 -2.20 6.70
N PHE A 244 14.42 -2.68 7.60
CA PHE A 244 14.84 -3.59 8.66
C PHE A 244 14.18 -4.97 8.52
N ASP A 245 14.98 -5.93 8.07
CA ASP A 245 14.65 -7.35 8.11
C ASP A 245 14.48 -7.83 9.57
N PRO A 246 13.63 -8.85 9.83
CA PRO A 246 12.91 -9.67 8.86
C PRO A 246 11.49 -9.16 8.50
N ASN A 247 10.96 -8.18 9.23
CA ASN A 247 9.57 -7.74 9.09
C ASN A 247 9.40 -6.51 8.18
N ASP A 248 10.37 -6.24 7.30
CA ASP A 248 10.25 -5.23 6.27
C ASP A 248 9.33 -5.71 5.13
N LEU A 249 8.88 -4.76 4.31
CA LEU A 249 8.15 -5.13 3.11
C LEU A 249 9.11 -5.80 2.11
N PRO A 250 8.67 -6.87 1.42
CA PRO A 250 9.52 -7.62 0.49
C PRO A 250 9.68 -6.86 -0.83
N VAL A 251 10.47 -5.80 -0.81
CA VAL A 251 10.63 -4.82 -1.90
C VAL A 251 11.09 -5.48 -3.19
N VAL A 252 12.00 -6.45 -3.11
CA VAL A 252 12.53 -7.16 -4.28
C VAL A 252 11.47 -8.06 -4.92
N TYR A 253 10.69 -8.77 -4.10
CA TYR A 253 9.55 -9.56 -4.57
C TYR A 253 8.49 -8.67 -5.24
N LEU A 254 8.17 -7.52 -4.65
CA LEU A 254 7.23 -6.55 -5.25
C LEU A 254 7.73 -6.04 -6.60
N HIS A 255 9.03 -5.78 -6.74
CA HIS A 255 9.62 -5.40 -8.02
C HIS A 255 9.55 -6.52 -9.06
N HIS A 256 9.86 -7.75 -8.64
CA HIS A 256 9.79 -8.93 -9.49
C HIS A 256 8.37 -9.11 -10.04
N LYS A 257 7.34 -9.04 -9.19
CA LYS A 257 5.93 -9.08 -9.61
C LYS A 257 5.54 -7.93 -10.55
N PHE A 258 6.11 -6.75 -10.37
CA PHE A 258 5.90 -5.65 -11.30
C PHE A 258 6.52 -5.94 -12.68
N ASN A 259 7.76 -6.43 -12.72
CA ASN A 259 8.42 -6.82 -13.97
C ASN A 259 7.68 -7.98 -14.66
N GLU A 260 7.16 -8.95 -13.90
CA GLU A 260 6.34 -10.04 -14.43
C GLU A 260 5.12 -9.51 -15.18
N ARG A 261 4.43 -8.51 -14.61
CA ARG A 261 3.30 -7.85 -15.27
C ARG A 261 3.71 -7.11 -16.54
N LEU A 262 4.85 -6.41 -16.52
CA LEU A 262 5.35 -5.71 -17.70
C LEU A 262 5.73 -6.67 -18.84
N VAL A 263 6.40 -7.79 -18.51
CA VAL A 263 6.74 -8.84 -19.49
C VAL A 263 5.49 -9.49 -20.05
N THR A 264 4.49 -9.77 -19.21
CA THR A 264 3.19 -10.30 -19.65
C THR A 264 2.49 -9.34 -20.60
N ALA A 265 2.50 -8.03 -20.28
CA ALA A 265 1.92 -7.01 -21.15
C ALA A 265 2.69 -6.83 -22.47
N PHE A 266 4.01 -7.02 -22.46
CA PHE A 266 4.86 -6.89 -23.65
C PHE A 266 4.81 -8.11 -24.59
N SER A 267 4.57 -9.30 -24.04
CA SER A 267 4.64 -10.57 -24.76
C SER A 267 3.43 -10.78 -25.66
N ARG A 268 3.46 -10.22 -26.88
CA ARG A 268 2.44 -10.42 -27.92
C ARG A 268 2.26 -11.89 -28.33
N SER A 269 3.27 -12.73 -28.11
CA SER A 269 3.26 -14.17 -28.43
C SER A 269 2.22 -14.98 -27.66
N LEU A 270 1.61 -14.42 -26.61
CA LEU A 270 0.51 -15.06 -25.88
C LEU A 270 -0.85 -14.94 -26.58
N PHE A 271 -0.97 -14.11 -27.63
CA PHE A 271 -2.18 -14.01 -28.43
C PHE A 271 -2.10 -14.91 -29.67
N PRO A 272 -2.83 -16.03 -29.72
CA PRO A 272 -2.87 -16.88 -30.91
C PRO A 272 -3.48 -16.13 -32.09
N ALA A 273 -2.94 -16.38 -33.29
CA ALA A 273 -3.41 -15.77 -34.53
C ALA A 273 -4.89 -16.09 -34.82
N ASP A 274 -5.36 -17.24 -34.35
CA ASP A 274 -6.73 -17.73 -34.52
C ASP A 274 -7.74 -17.08 -33.56
N GLY A 275 -7.28 -16.18 -32.68
CA GLY A 275 -8.10 -15.50 -31.68
C GLY A 275 -8.14 -16.22 -30.34
N LEU A 276 -8.30 -15.45 -29.25
CA LEU A 276 -8.23 -15.95 -27.88
C LEU A 276 -9.52 -16.65 -27.43
N PHE A 277 -10.66 -16.27 -28.01
CA PHE A 277 -12.00 -16.63 -27.53
C PHE A 277 -12.71 -17.63 -28.45
N THR A 278 -11.97 -18.46 -29.18
CA THR A 278 -12.53 -19.48 -30.09
C THR A 278 -13.41 -20.51 -29.39
N HIS A 279 -13.26 -20.67 -28.08
CA HIS A 279 -14.09 -21.54 -27.23
C HIS A 279 -15.47 -20.93 -26.90
N ILE A 280 -15.68 -19.64 -27.16
CA ILE A 280 -16.94 -18.95 -26.92
C ILE A 280 -17.73 -18.95 -28.24
N ASP A 281 -18.74 -19.81 -28.34
CA ASP A 281 -19.66 -19.80 -29.50
C ASP A 281 -20.67 -18.65 -29.35
N GLU A 282 -20.63 -17.72 -30.29
CA GLU A 282 -21.51 -16.56 -30.36
C GLU A 282 -22.99 -16.97 -30.32
N LYS A 283 -23.37 -18.03 -31.04
CA LYS A 283 -24.77 -18.48 -31.12
C LYS A 283 -25.24 -19.10 -29.81
N GLU A 284 -24.37 -19.83 -29.12
CA GLU A 284 -24.68 -20.39 -27.81
C GLU A 284 -24.85 -19.28 -26.78
N MET A 285 -23.97 -18.28 -26.79
CA MET A 285 -24.08 -17.12 -25.91
C MET A 285 -25.32 -16.28 -26.19
N GLU A 286 -25.67 -16.06 -27.46
CA GLU A 286 -26.92 -15.39 -27.84
C GLU A 286 -28.15 -16.11 -27.31
N TRP A 287 -28.21 -17.44 -27.44
CA TRP A 287 -29.30 -18.24 -26.88
C TRP A 287 -29.34 -18.15 -25.36
N LEU A 288 -28.18 -18.24 -24.68
CA LEU A 288 -28.09 -18.14 -23.22
C LEU A 288 -28.54 -16.77 -22.72
N LEU A 289 -28.14 -15.68 -23.37
CA LEU A 289 -28.53 -14.32 -23.02
C LEU A 289 -30.01 -14.05 -23.29
N ALA A 290 -30.56 -14.62 -24.37
CA ALA A 290 -31.99 -14.53 -24.67
C ALA A 290 -32.84 -15.30 -23.65
N LYS A 291 -32.34 -16.44 -23.16
CA LYS A 291 -33.06 -17.33 -22.22
C LYS A 291 -32.88 -16.94 -20.75
N HIS A 292 -31.70 -16.46 -20.37
CA HIS A 292 -31.31 -16.14 -19.00
C HIS A 292 -30.93 -14.67 -18.86
N ARG A 293 -31.79 -13.76 -19.33
CA ARG A 293 -31.64 -12.35 -19.00
C ARG A 293 -31.55 -12.25 -17.46
N PRO A 294 -30.48 -11.69 -16.87
CA PRO A 294 -30.48 -11.44 -15.43
C PRO A 294 -31.69 -10.56 -15.14
N LEU A 295 -32.46 -10.90 -14.11
CA LEU A 295 -33.54 -10.06 -13.60
C LEU A 295 -32.89 -8.74 -13.15
N THR A 296 -32.74 -7.77 -14.06
CA THR A 296 -32.70 -6.37 -13.67
C THR A 296 -33.99 -6.16 -12.93
N VAL A 297 -33.90 -5.97 -11.61
CA VAL A 297 -35.00 -5.53 -10.77
C VAL A 297 -35.54 -4.26 -11.44
N THR A 298 -36.57 -4.41 -12.25
CA THR A 298 -37.25 -3.30 -12.87
C THR A 298 -37.96 -2.57 -11.74
N LYS A 299 -38.07 -1.24 -11.82
CA LYS A 299 -38.82 -0.40 -10.86
C LYS A 299 -40.24 -0.92 -10.55
N GLN A 300 -40.81 -1.75 -11.43
CA GLN A 300 -42.08 -2.43 -11.20
C GLN A 300 -42.06 -3.46 -10.07
N GLN A 301 -40.90 -4.08 -9.79
CA GLN A 301 -40.74 -4.97 -8.64
C GLN A 301 -40.61 -4.16 -7.34
N GLU A 302 -39.95 -2.99 -7.35
CA GLU A 302 -39.98 -2.06 -6.21
C GLU A 302 -41.41 -1.58 -5.91
N GLU A 303 -42.22 -1.20 -6.91
CA GLU A 303 -43.62 -0.83 -6.68
C GLU A 303 -44.47 -1.99 -6.15
N LYS A 304 -44.17 -3.23 -6.57
CA LYS A 304 -44.88 -4.42 -6.08
C LYS A 304 -44.47 -4.76 -4.64
N THR A 305 -43.17 -4.72 -4.33
CA THR A 305 -42.66 -4.92 -2.97
C THR A 305 -43.08 -3.80 -2.02
N ILE A 306 -43.15 -2.54 -2.49
CA ILE A 306 -43.71 -1.42 -1.72
C ILE A 306 -45.21 -1.61 -1.50
N LYS A 307 -45.98 -2.02 -2.52
CA LYS A 307 -47.42 -2.31 -2.34
C LYS A 307 -47.67 -3.49 -1.41
N ASP A 308 -46.86 -4.54 -1.49
CA ASP A 308 -46.97 -5.71 -0.61
C ASP A 308 -46.57 -5.34 0.85
N CYS A 309 -45.54 -4.51 1.04
CA CYS A 309 -45.21 -3.96 2.38
C CYS A 309 -46.28 -2.97 2.90
N VAL A 310 -46.94 -2.19 2.03
CA VAL A 310 -48.01 -1.27 2.44
C VAL A 310 -49.28 -2.03 2.83
N ILE A 311 -49.60 -3.16 2.17
CA ILE A 311 -50.73 -4.01 2.54
C ILE A 311 -50.50 -4.67 3.91
N ASP A 312 -49.27 -5.08 4.25
CA ASP A 312 -48.93 -5.63 5.57
C ASP A 312 -49.00 -4.58 6.69
N VAL A 313 -48.68 -3.31 6.42
CA VAL A 313 -48.80 -2.22 7.42
C VAL A 313 -50.26 -1.77 7.60
N MET A 314 -51.07 -1.81 6.54
CA MET A 314 -52.51 -1.46 6.61
C MET A 314 -53.37 -2.56 7.24
N GLY A 315 -52.85 -3.78 7.43
CA GLY A 315 -53.50 -4.86 8.18
C GLY A 315 -53.33 -4.77 9.71
N ALA A 316 -52.53 -3.83 10.22
CA ALA A 316 -52.14 -3.76 11.63
C ALA A 316 -52.38 -2.39 12.31
N ALA A 317 -53.28 -1.55 11.80
CA ALA A 317 -53.59 -0.25 12.41
C ALA A 317 -55.11 0.00 12.51
N GLU A 318 -55.65 -0.19 13.72
CA GLU A 318 -56.95 0.36 14.12
C GLU A 318 -56.86 1.91 14.25
N PRO A 319 -57.97 2.64 14.02
CA PRO A 319 -57.94 4.05 13.68
C PRO A 319 -58.06 4.96 14.92
N GLY A 320 -57.27 6.03 14.96
CA GLY A 320 -57.49 7.09 15.94
C GLY A 320 -56.59 8.32 15.76
N GLY A 321 -57.13 9.38 15.17
CA GLY A 321 -56.80 10.76 15.57
C GLY A 321 -56.10 11.67 14.55
N LYS A 322 -56.93 12.34 13.73
CA LYS A 322 -56.88 13.76 13.29
C LYS A 322 -55.54 14.40 12.83
N VAL A 323 -55.44 14.54 11.51
CA VAL A 323 -55.35 15.80 10.71
C VAL A 323 -54.84 17.06 11.43
N GLU A 324 -53.79 17.67 10.89
CA GLU A 324 -53.83 19.05 10.36
C GLU A 324 -52.67 19.33 9.38
N ASP A 325 -53.03 20.07 8.33
CA ASP A 325 -52.30 20.41 7.11
C ASP A 325 -51.20 21.48 7.32
N GLU A 326 -50.15 21.51 6.48
CA GLU A 326 -49.83 22.68 5.65
C GLU A 326 -48.58 22.51 4.74
N ALA A 327 -48.84 22.70 3.44
CA ALA A 327 -48.18 23.57 2.47
C ALA A 327 -46.65 23.50 2.18
N ASP A 328 -46.38 23.19 0.90
CA ASP A 328 -45.57 23.94 -0.07
C ASP A 328 -44.27 24.64 0.37
N SER A 329 -43.15 24.27 -0.26
CA SER A 329 -42.47 25.13 -1.26
C SER A 329 -41.05 24.65 -1.58
N GLU A 330 -40.64 25.01 -2.80
CA GLU A 330 -39.39 24.68 -3.49
C GLU A 330 -38.12 25.23 -2.79
N GLY A 331 -36.99 24.55 -3.03
CA GLY A 331 -35.69 25.22 -3.15
C GLY A 331 -34.54 24.69 -2.28
N GLY A 332 -33.44 24.33 -2.93
CA GLY A 332 -32.09 24.41 -2.34
C GLY A 332 -31.42 23.07 -2.00
N CYS A 333 -30.67 22.49 -2.96
CA CYS A 333 -29.71 21.44 -2.65
C CYS A 333 -28.43 22.03 -2.03
N CYS A 334 -28.21 21.75 -0.74
CA CYS A 334 -26.90 21.75 -0.10
C CYS A 334 -26.78 20.57 0.87
N GLY A 335 -25.70 19.78 0.74
CA GLY A 335 -25.05 19.05 1.84
C GLY A 335 -25.55 17.63 2.19
N GLY A 336 -24.61 16.77 2.60
CA GLY A 336 -24.90 15.60 3.44
C GLY A 336 -24.17 14.30 3.07
N ALA A 337 -23.01 14.06 3.68
CA ALA A 337 -22.29 12.78 3.70
C ALA A 337 -23.05 11.70 4.53
N PRO A 338 -22.72 10.39 4.40
CA PRO A 338 -23.51 9.32 5.04
C PRO A 338 -23.18 9.20 6.54
N ALA A 339 -24.18 9.48 7.38
CA ALA A 339 -24.09 9.52 8.85
C ALA A 339 -24.16 8.15 9.56
N ALA A 340 -24.30 7.03 8.83
CA ALA A 340 -24.52 5.71 9.44
C ALA A 340 -23.24 5.03 9.96
N ALA A 341 -22.08 5.28 9.34
CA ALA A 341 -20.81 4.68 9.77
C ALA A 341 -20.17 5.41 10.97
N THR A 342 -20.47 6.70 11.14
CA THR A 342 -19.98 7.52 12.26
C THR A 342 -20.68 7.23 13.58
N ALA A 343 -21.95 6.80 13.57
CA ALA A 343 -22.71 6.55 14.80
C ALA A 343 -22.27 5.29 15.56
N ALA A 344 -21.78 4.26 14.86
CA ALA A 344 -21.28 3.03 15.48
C ALA A 344 -19.92 3.24 16.17
N ALA A 345 -19.07 4.12 15.62
CA ALA A 345 -17.77 4.45 16.21
C ALA A 345 -17.89 5.36 17.45
N THR A 346 -18.85 6.30 17.48
CA THR A 346 -19.10 7.14 18.66
C THR A 346 -19.72 6.38 19.82
N ALA A 347 -20.58 5.39 19.56
CA ALA A 347 -21.16 4.55 20.62
C ALA A 347 -20.11 3.70 21.34
N ALA A 348 -19.14 3.14 20.61
CA ALA A 348 -18.04 2.36 21.19
C ALA A 348 -17.05 3.24 22.00
N ALA A 349 -16.78 4.47 21.53
CA ALA A 349 -15.93 5.43 22.24
C ALA A 349 -16.58 5.95 23.55
N GLN A 350 -17.90 6.15 23.56
CA GLN A 350 -18.63 6.58 24.77
C GLN A 350 -18.72 5.48 25.84
N GLN A 351 -18.80 4.20 25.45
CA GLN A 351 -18.75 3.08 26.40
C GLN A 351 -17.37 2.93 27.06
N PHE A 352 -16.28 3.18 26.32
CA PHE A 352 -14.92 3.17 26.89
C PHE A 352 -14.65 4.33 27.85
N LEU A 353 -15.14 5.53 27.54
CA LEU A 353 -15.03 6.71 28.42
C LEU A 353 -15.89 6.57 29.70
N ALA A 354 -17.04 5.91 29.62
CA ALA A 354 -17.87 5.60 30.79
C ALA A 354 -17.26 4.53 31.71
N ALA A 355 -16.52 3.56 31.15
CA ALA A 355 -15.76 2.58 31.92
C ALA A 355 -14.52 3.19 32.60
N ALA A 356 -13.86 4.15 31.96
CA ALA A 356 -12.73 4.87 32.54
C ALA A 356 -13.15 5.81 33.68
N SER A 357 -14.32 6.45 33.59
CA SER A 357 -14.81 7.36 34.63
C SER A 357 -15.28 6.64 35.90
N SER A 358 -15.87 5.44 35.78
CA SER A 358 -16.28 4.63 36.94
C SER A 358 -15.09 4.02 37.69
N CYS A 359 -13.99 3.73 36.98
CA CYS A 359 -12.75 3.24 37.58
C CYS A 359 -12.02 4.34 38.38
N VAL A 360 -12.07 5.59 37.89
CA VAL A 360 -11.49 6.76 38.57
C VAL A 360 -12.31 7.20 39.80
N SER A 361 -13.64 7.03 39.80
CA SER A 361 -14.46 7.32 40.98
C SER A 361 -14.27 6.28 42.09
N SER A 362 -14.12 4.99 41.73
CA SER A 362 -13.86 3.92 42.71
C SER A 362 -12.49 4.03 43.39
N ALA A 363 -11.47 4.53 42.70
CA ALA A 363 -10.15 4.80 43.27
C ALA A 363 -10.11 6.00 44.25
N ARG A 364 -11.06 6.93 44.14
CA ARG A 364 -11.12 8.15 44.97
C ARG A 364 -11.71 7.92 46.36
N ASP A 365 -12.59 6.93 46.50
CA ASP A 365 -13.25 6.60 47.78
C ASP A 365 -12.42 5.68 48.69
N SER A 366 -11.26 5.19 48.23
CA SER A 366 -10.42 4.25 48.97
C SER A 366 -9.26 4.88 49.76
N PHE A 367 -9.12 6.21 49.78
CA PHE A 367 -8.07 6.92 50.53
C PHE A 367 -8.62 7.63 51.78
N PRO A 368 -8.18 7.30 53.00
CA PRO A 368 -8.60 8.00 54.21
C PRO A 368 -7.99 9.41 54.26
N ARG A 369 -8.85 10.43 54.43
CA ARG A 369 -8.44 11.83 54.59
C ARG A 369 -7.59 12.00 55.86
N LEU A 370 -6.31 12.34 55.69
CA LEU A 370 -5.45 12.83 56.77
C LEU A 370 -6.02 14.16 57.30
N ARG A 371 -6.32 14.20 58.60
CA ARG A 371 -6.71 15.41 59.32
C ARG A 371 -5.50 16.33 59.46
N SER A 372 -5.72 17.61 59.18
CA SER A 372 -4.79 18.73 59.31
C SER A 372 -4.38 18.99 60.77
N CYS A 373 -3.08 19.19 60.99
CA CYS A 373 -2.53 20.02 62.06
C CYS A 373 -2.32 21.45 61.54
#